data_AF-A0A2S8F2W2-F1
#
_entry.id   AF-A0A2S8F2W2-F1
#
_cell.length_a   1.000
_cell.length_b   1.000
_cell.length_c   1.000
_cell.angle_alpha   90.00
_cell.angle_beta   90.00
_cell.angle_gamma   90.00
#
_symmetry.space_group_name_H-M   'P 1'
#
loop_
_entity.id
_entity.type
_entity.pdbx_description
1 polymer ?
#
loop_
_entity_poly.entity_id
_entity_poly.type
_entity_poly.pdbx_seq_one_letter_code
_entity_poly.pdbx_strand_id
1 'polypeptide(L)'
;MNCLPTYRLQRSIAVALALCVVAPVASWAQAPNQFFFPPRTPSASADMIRAQAAMVRAQAQAAVDYQEARKIAAEAYSQELDNALKEVEIYFERRAARDANVLKNHLDEADKRKEKALRRIVDHPELTGEGMSNGKSLNTLKDALRPTVLSYQYLQGDDPKIEQLIAQFDLPLDVKTKIRLRFMNVRGESGVFSAGSGRLNTFDWWPYLLRDEKFKASRDEIQRLLVQVQENASGETAIDNASIEALEQASLALADEFLKAYDPKEMAKSGIDKFRMYRAAEMHLQSMMLAIRRLKNVGKANGALNITRYDPNTDGRNLATLLAYMARNGVEFAPPEPGDEDAYHTLFEMAKNLYVVASSEEDALDPVMTPPGGVPQTP
;
A
#
# COMPACT_ATOMS: atom_id res chain seq x y z
N MET A 1 5.14 -16.85 12.31
CA MET A 1 4.50 -17.75 13.28
C MET A 1 3.61 -16.90 14.18
N ASN A 2 2.31 -16.92 13.92
CA ASN A 2 1.24 -16.64 14.88
C ASN A 2 -0.06 -17.12 14.22
N CYS A 3 -0.56 -18.23 14.76
CA CYS A 3 -1.72 -18.95 14.26
C CYS A 3 -3.00 -18.16 14.58
N LEU A 4 -3.79 -17.85 13.56
CA LEU A 4 -5.17 -17.40 13.73
C LEU A 4 -6.05 -18.61 14.10
N PRO A 5 -6.89 -18.54 15.13
CA PRO A 5 -7.85 -19.59 15.44
C PRO A 5 -9.08 -19.43 14.54
N THR A 6 -9.30 -20.39 13.67
CA THR A 6 -10.55 -20.60 12.95
C THR A 6 -11.60 -21.12 13.92
N TYR A 7 -12.41 -20.23 14.49
CA TYR A 7 -13.61 -20.62 15.22
C TYR A 7 -14.70 -21.08 14.25
N ARG A 8 -14.71 -22.39 13.98
CA ARG A 8 -15.91 -23.13 13.55
C ARG A 8 -16.93 -23.07 14.69
N LEU A 9 -17.94 -22.21 14.56
CA LEU A 9 -19.15 -22.28 15.40
C LEU A 9 -20.27 -22.96 14.60
N GLN A 10 -20.14 -24.28 14.46
CA GLN A 10 -21.29 -25.17 14.37
C GLN A 10 -21.82 -25.34 15.79
N ARG A 11 -22.82 -24.54 16.15
CA ARG A 11 -23.77 -24.91 17.21
C ARG A 11 -25.17 -24.62 16.71
N SER A 12 -25.74 -25.70 16.19
CA SER A 12 -27.14 -26.07 16.26
C SER A 12 -27.89 -25.35 17.38
N ILE A 13 -28.55 -24.24 17.03
CA ILE A 13 -29.68 -23.77 17.81
C ILE A 13 -30.90 -24.21 17.01
N ALA A 14 -31.31 -25.45 17.27
CA ALA A 14 -32.70 -25.82 17.15
C ALA A 14 -33.48 -24.94 18.12
N VAL A 15 -33.85 -23.73 17.70
CA VAL A 15 -34.95 -23.02 18.33
C VAL A 15 -36.17 -23.81 17.94
N ALA A 16 -36.60 -24.65 18.87
CA ALA A 16 -37.95 -25.15 18.92
C ALA A 16 -38.88 -23.95 18.68
N LEU A 17 -39.38 -23.88 17.46
CA LEU A 17 -40.53 -23.09 17.10
C LEU A 17 -41.68 -23.74 17.87
N ALA A 18 -41.76 -23.39 19.15
CA ALA A 18 -42.96 -23.54 19.94
C ALA A 18 -43.97 -22.65 19.24
N LEU A 19 -44.66 -23.27 18.28
CA LEU A 19 -46.02 -22.96 17.92
C LEU A 19 -46.81 -22.88 19.23
N CYS A 20 -46.77 -21.71 19.88
CA CYS A 20 -47.94 -21.17 20.54
C CYS A 20 -48.95 -20.95 19.41
N VAL A 21 -49.54 -22.06 18.97
CA VAL A 21 -50.93 -22.09 18.57
C VAL A 21 -51.61 -21.32 19.69
N VAL A 22 -52.00 -20.09 19.39
CA VAL A 22 -53.10 -19.44 20.11
C VAL A 22 -54.24 -20.40 19.89
N ALA A 23 -54.34 -21.40 20.76
CA ALA A 23 -55.58 -22.11 20.95
C ALA A 23 -56.57 -20.98 21.17
N PRO A 24 -57.63 -20.84 20.35
CA PRO A 24 -58.76 -20.08 20.82
C PRO A 24 -59.08 -20.75 22.15
N VAL A 25 -58.85 -20.05 23.26
CA VAL A 25 -59.59 -20.34 24.46
C VAL A 25 -61.01 -20.04 24.01
N ALA A 26 -61.64 -21.06 23.42
CA ALA A 26 -63.06 -21.23 23.43
C ALA A 26 -63.36 -21.17 24.91
N SER A 27 -63.61 -19.96 25.43
CA SER A 27 -64.13 -19.77 26.74
C SER A 27 -65.43 -20.54 26.69
N TRP A 28 -65.41 -21.69 27.35
CA TRP A 28 -66.54 -22.54 27.50
C TRP A 28 -67.63 -21.62 28.02
N ALA A 29 -68.65 -21.45 27.18
CA ALA A 29 -69.95 -20.96 27.59
C ALA A 29 -70.55 -22.00 28.54
N GLN A 30 -69.91 -22.23 29.68
CA GLN A 30 -70.63 -22.53 30.90
C GLN A 30 -71.04 -21.15 31.40
N ALA A 31 -72.16 -20.67 30.85
CA ALA A 31 -73.00 -19.78 31.63
C ALA A 31 -73.16 -20.48 32.99
N PRO A 32 -72.63 -19.93 34.10
CA PRO A 32 -73.11 -20.39 35.38
C PRO A 32 -74.61 -20.24 35.29
N ASN A 33 -75.33 -21.33 35.55
CA ASN A 33 -76.77 -21.33 35.67
C ASN A 33 -77.09 -20.29 36.75
N GLN A 34 -77.25 -19.03 36.34
CA GLN A 34 -77.56 -17.92 37.20
C GLN A 34 -78.98 -18.22 37.62
N PHE A 35 -79.12 -18.93 38.73
CA PHE A 35 -80.37 -19.01 39.45
C PHE A 35 -80.80 -17.57 39.69
N PHE A 36 -81.70 -17.10 38.84
CA PHE A 36 -82.32 -15.80 38.93
C PHE A 36 -83.28 -15.87 40.10
N PHE A 37 -82.76 -15.81 41.32
CA PHE A 37 -83.58 -15.58 42.49
C PHE A 37 -84.07 -14.14 42.37
N PRO A 38 -85.38 -13.89 42.15
CA PRO A 38 -85.87 -12.52 42.17
C PRO A 38 -85.54 -11.94 43.55
N PRO A 39 -84.91 -10.75 43.61
CA PRO A 39 -84.61 -10.12 44.89
C PRO A 39 -85.95 -9.92 45.62
N ARG A 40 -86.10 -10.57 46.78
CA ARG A 40 -87.33 -10.48 47.58
C ARG A 40 -87.50 -9.11 48.24
N THR A 41 -86.51 -8.23 48.16
CA THR A 41 -86.56 -6.85 48.67
C THR A 41 -85.94 -5.84 47.67
N PRO A 42 -86.48 -4.61 47.57
CA PRO A 42 -85.93 -3.54 46.72
C PRO A 42 -84.47 -3.14 47.06
N SER A 43 -83.99 -3.45 48.27
CA SER A 43 -82.60 -3.19 48.66
C SER A 43 -81.60 -4.13 47.97
N ALA A 44 -81.97 -5.41 47.80
CA ALA A 44 -81.08 -6.42 47.21
C ALA A 44 -80.80 -6.16 45.72
N SER A 45 -81.77 -5.61 44.97
CA SER A 45 -81.55 -5.22 43.57
C SER A 45 -80.62 -4.00 43.47
N ALA A 46 -80.76 -3.01 44.36
CA ALA A 46 -79.89 -1.84 44.39
C ALA A 46 -78.42 -2.21 44.70
N ASP A 47 -78.20 -3.13 45.65
CA ASP A 47 -76.86 -3.60 45.99
C ASP A 47 -76.22 -4.43 44.87
N MET A 48 -77.01 -5.24 44.15
CA MET A 48 -76.55 -5.95 42.95
C MET A 48 -76.11 -4.97 41.85
N ILE A 49 -76.89 -3.92 41.57
CA ILE A 49 -76.54 -2.88 40.58
C ILE A 49 -75.25 -2.16 41.00
N ARG A 50 -75.10 -1.82 42.28
CA ARG A 50 -73.87 -1.20 42.81
C ARG A 50 -72.65 -2.11 42.66
N ALA A 51 -72.80 -3.40 42.97
CA ALA A 51 -71.73 -4.38 42.83
C ALA A 51 -71.31 -4.56 41.36
N GLN A 52 -72.28 -4.66 40.44
CA GLN A 52 -72.00 -4.71 39.00
C GLN A 52 -71.31 -3.44 38.50
N ALA A 53 -71.78 -2.26 38.92
CA ALA A 53 -71.13 -1.00 38.57
C ALA A 53 -69.70 -0.91 39.13
N ALA A 54 -69.45 -1.39 40.35
CA ALA A 54 -68.12 -1.46 40.94
C ALA A 54 -67.20 -2.42 40.19
N MET A 55 -67.71 -3.59 39.77
CA MET A 55 -66.98 -4.55 38.95
C MET A 55 -66.59 -3.95 37.59
N VAL A 56 -67.52 -3.29 36.89
CA VAL A 56 -67.25 -2.64 35.60
C VAL A 56 -66.22 -1.52 35.76
N ARG A 57 -66.32 -0.70 36.82
CA ARG A 57 -65.30 0.33 37.11
C ARG A 57 -63.94 -0.28 37.40
N ALA A 58 -63.87 -1.36 38.18
CA ALA A 58 -62.62 -2.04 38.47
C ALA A 58 -61.99 -2.65 37.21
N GLN A 59 -62.80 -3.24 36.32
CA GLN A 59 -62.33 -3.73 35.02
C GLN A 59 -61.84 -2.60 34.10
N ALA A 60 -62.56 -1.47 34.06
CA ALA A 60 -62.16 -0.31 33.30
C ALA A 60 -60.84 0.28 33.83
N GLN A 61 -60.70 0.41 35.15
CA GLN A 61 -59.47 0.88 35.78
C GLN A 61 -58.29 -0.05 35.48
N ALA A 62 -58.47 -1.37 35.64
CA ALA A 62 -57.43 -2.34 35.31
C ALA A 62 -57.03 -2.29 33.83
N ALA A 63 -57.98 -2.02 32.92
CA ALA A 63 -57.68 -1.85 31.50
C ALA A 63 -56.84 -0.58 31.25
N VAL A 64 -57.14 0.53 31.93
CA VAL A 64 -56.34 1.77 31.85
C VAL A 64 -54.94 1.53 32.40
N ASP A 65 -54.82 0.97 33.60
CA ASP A 65 -53.53 0.68 34.25
C ASP A 65 -52.66 -0.23 33.38
N TYR A 66 -53.27 -1.21 32.71
CA TYR A 66 -52.56 -2.11 31.80
C TYR A 66 -52.06 -1.41 30.53
N GLN A 67 -52.84 -0.48 29.96
CA GLN A 67 -52.38 0.33 28.82
C GLN A 67 -51.27 1.30 29.23
N GLU A 68 -51.37 1.90 30.41
CA GLU A 68 -50.33 2.77 30.96
C GLU A 68 -49.04 2.00 31.21
N ALA A 69 -49.11 0.80 31.82
CA ALA A 69 -47.96 -0.08 32.00
C ALA A 69 -47.31 -0.47 30.67
N ARG A 70 -48.10 -0.76 29.63
CA ARG A 70 -47.58 -1.04 28.28
C ARG A 70 -46.87 0.16 27.67
N LYS A 71 -47.42 1.36 27.85
CA LYS A 71 -46.79 2.60 27.37
C LYS A 71 -45.45 2.83 28.06
N ILE A 72 -45.41 2.72 29.39
CA ILE A 72 -44.17 2.85 30.17
C ILE A 72 -43.13 1.81 29.73
N ALA A 73 -43.55 0.56 29.52
CA ALA A 73 -42.66 -0.50 29.05
C ALA A 73 -42.10 -0.22 27.64
N ALA A 74 -42.93 0.29 26.73
CA ALA A 74 -42.49 0.68 25.38
C ALA A 74 -41.51 1.86 25.40
N GLU A 75 -41.75 2.85 26.26
CA GLU A 75 -40.84 4.00 26.45
C GLU A 75 -39.49 3.55 27.03
N ALA A 76 -39.50 2.69 28.05
CA ALA A 76 -38.27 2.12 28.61
C ALA A 76 -37.47 1.33 27.56
N TYR A 77 -38.15 0.50 26.77
CA TYR A 77 -37.51 -0.26 25.68
C TYR A 77 -36.92 0.66 24.60
N SER A 78 -37.60 1.75 24.24
CA SER A 78 -37.05 2.75 23.32
C SER A 78 -35.77 3.38 23.85
N GLN A 79 -35.73 3.72 25.14
CA GLN A 79 -34.54 4.29 25.77
C GLN A 79 -33.37 3.29 25.83
N GLU A 80 -33.65 2.00 26.06
CA GLU A 80 -32.64 0.95 26.00
C GLU A 80 -32.03 0.84 24.60
N LEU A 81 -32.85 0.89 23.55
CA LEU A 81 -32.37 0.87 22.16
C LEU A 81 -31.53 2.11 21.83
N ASP A 82 -31.95 3.30 22.27
CA ASP A 82 -31.19 4.54 22.07
C ASP A 82 -29.84 4.50 22.78
N ASN A 83 -29.80 3.96 24.01
CA ASN A 83 -28.55 3.78 24.75
C ASN A 83 -27.64 2.77 24.07
N ALA A 84 -28.19 1.65 23.58
CA ALA A 84 -27.43 0.65 22.83
C ALA A 84 -26.84 1.24 21.53
N LEU A 85 -27.61 2.06 20.80
CA LEU A 85 -27.13 2.75 19.60
C LEU A 85 -25.99 3.72 19.94
N LYS A 86 -26.16 4.54 20.99
CA LYS A 86 -25.11 5.46 21.47
C LYS A 86 -23.84 4.73 21.88
N GLU A 87 -23.95 3.58 22.55
CA GLU A 87 -22.77 2.78 22.92
C GLU A 87 -22.01 2.29 21.69
N VAL A 88 -22.72 1.84 20.65
CA VAL A 88 -22.12 1.42 19.37
C VAL A 88 -21.46 2.60 18.66
N GLU A 89 -22.11 3.76 18.62
CA GLU A 89 -21.55 4.99 18.04
C GLU A 89 -20.26 5.41 18.77
N ILE A 90 -20.30 5.52 20.10
CA ILE A 90 -19.14 5.84 20.94
C ILE A 90 -18.00 4.83 20.72
N TYR A 91 -18.31 3.55 20.56
CA TYR A 91 -17.31 2.53 20.25
C TYR A 91 -16.60 2.80 18.92
N PHE A 92 -17.35 3.09 17.85
CA PHE A 92 -16.75 3.37 16.54
C PHE A 92 -16.01 4.69 16.50
N GLU A 93 -16.49 5.73 17.17
CA GLU A 93 -15.76 7.00 17.33
C GLU A 93 -14.42 6.80 18.04
N ARG A 94 -14.42 6.06 19.16
CA ARG A 94 -13.17 5.73 19.89
C ARG A 94 -12.21 4.93 19.02
N ARG A 95 -12.74 4.02 18.19
CA ARG A 95 -11.92 3.23 17.26
C ARG A 95 -11.33 4.11 16.17
N ALA A 96 -12.13 4.96 15.53
CA ALA A 96 -11.67 5.89 14.50
C ALA A 96 -10.60 6.85 15.05
N ALA A 97 -10.81 7.40 16.26
CA ALA A 97 -9.82 8.25 16.93
C ALA A 97 -8.52 7.49 17.25
N ARG A 98 -8.61 6.24 17.68
CA ARG A 98 -7.43 5.38 17.91
C ARG A 98 -6.69 5.12 16.60
N ASP A 99 -7.38 4.72 15.55
CA ASP A 99 -6.78 4.38 14.26
C ASP A 99 -6.12 5.63 13.64
N ALA A 100 -6.74 6.80 13.76
CA ALA A 100 -6.17 8.08 13.36
C ALA A 100 -4.89 8.43 14.16
N ASN A 101 -4.90 8.23 15.48
CA ASN A 101 -3.72 8.47 16.32
C ASN A 101 -2.58 7.49 16.00
N VAL A 102 -2.89 6.21 15.74
CA VAL A 102 -1.90 5.21 15.33
C VAL A 102 -1.28 5.58 13.99
N LEU A 103 -2.09 5.97 13.01
CA LEU A 103 -1.61 6.43 11.71
C LEU A 103 -0.73 7.67 11.85
N LYS A 104 -1.16 8.66 12.64
CA LYS A 104 -0.38 9.86 12.93
C LYS A 104 0.97 9.52 13.55
N ASN A 105 1.00 8.68 14.59
CA ASN A 105 2.25 8.26 15.22
C ASN A 105 3.19 7.54 14.23
N HIS A 106 2.65 6.70 13.34
CA HIS A 106 3.46 6.05 12.30
C HIS A 106 4.04 7.04 11.28
N LEU A 107 3.28 8.06 10.89
CA LEU A 107 3.75 9.13 10.02
C LEU A 107 4.83 9.98 10.72
N ASP A 108 4.57 10.42 11.95
CA ASP A 108 5.52 11.20 12.76
C ASP A 108 6.84 10.43 13.00
N GLU A 109 6.76 9.13 13.26
CA GLU A 109 7.94 8.27 13.37
C GLU A 109 8.69 8.11 12.04
N ALA A 110 7.96 7.96 10.93
CA ALA A 110 8.57 7.87 9.61
C ALA A 110 9.30 9.17 9.25
N ASP A 111 8.70 10.32 9.55
CA ASP A 111 9.30 11.63 9.29
C ASP A 111 10.51 11.89 10.18
N LYS A 112 10.43 11.57 11.48
CA LYS A 112 11.61 11.62 12.38
C LYS A 112 12.75 10.74 11.90
N ARG A 113 12.46 9.55 11.38
CA ARG A 113 13.49 8.64 10.81
C ARG A 113 14.12 9.23 9.56
N LYS A 114 13.31 9.82 8.67
CA LYS A 114 13.79 10.50 7.45
C LYS A 114 14.66 11.70 7.80
N GLU A 115 14.19 12.58 8.69
CA GLU A 115 14.93 13.76 9.13
C GLU A 115 16.27 13.38 9.77
N LYS A 116 16.28 12.37 10.66
CA LYS A 116 17.52 11.87 11.27
C LYS A 116 18.47 11.26 10.23
N ALA A 117 17.94 10.57 9.22
CA ALA A 117 18.75 10.03 8.13
C ALA A 117 19.34 11.16 7.28
N LEU A 118 18.55 12.20 6.97
CA LEU A 118 19.01 13.38 6.22
C LEU A 118 20.08 14.16 6.98
N ARG A 119 19.87 14.47 8.27
CA ARG A 119 20.88 15.11 9.12
C ARG A 119 22.18 14.32 9.16
N ARG A 120 22.10 12.99 9.29
CA ARG A 120 23.30 12.14 9.23
C ARG A 120 24.02 12.25 7.89
N ILE A 121 23.27 12.23 6.79
CA ILE A 121 23.83 12.30 5.43
C ILE A 121 24.52 13.65 5.18
N VAL A 122 23.91 14.74 5.63
CA VAL A 122 24.36 16.11 5.37
C VAL A 122 25.46 16.54 6.34
N ASP A 123 25.24 16.37 7.65
CA ASP A 123 26.13 16.89 8.69
C ASP A 123 27.31 15.94 8.99
N HIS A 124 27.11 14.63 8.77
CA HIS A 124 28.06 13.57 9.16
C HIS A 124 28.22 12.49 8.08
N PRO A 125 28.63 12.86 6.84
CA PRO A 125 28.75 11.92 5.73
C PRO A 125 29.65 10.71 6.07
N GLU A 126 30.68 10.90 6.91
CA GLU A 126 31.59 9.85 7.38
C GLU A 126 30.87 8.72 8.15
N LEU A 127 29.77 9.02 8.84
CA LEU A 127 28.97 8.04 9.59
C LEU A 127 28.03 7.24 8.69
N THR A 128 27.87 7.65 7.44
CA THR A 128 26.96 7.01 6.48
C THR A 128 27.60 5.76 5.85
N GLY A 129 28.94 5.72 5.75
CA GLY A 129 29.72 4.54 5.34
C GLY A 129 29.16 3.80 4.13
N GLU A 130 28.79 2.52 4.35
CA GLU A 130 28.20 1.61 3.35
C GLU A 130 26.88 2.10 2.73
N GLY A 131 26.18 3.02 3.41
CA GLY A 131 24.97 3.63 2.87
C GLY A 131 25.23 4.50 1.65
N MET A 132 26.45 5.03 1.48
CA MET A 132 26.86 5.83 0.32
C MET A 132 27.07 4.92 -0.89
N SER A 133 27.84 3.85 -0.72
CA SER A 133 28.13 2.89 -1.80
C SER A 133 26.87 2.15 -2.24
N ASN A 134 25.98 1.71 -1.32
CA ASN A 134 24.79 0.93 -1.67
C ASN A 134 23.64 1.73 -2.32
N GLY A 135 23.78 3.03 -2.56
CA GLY A 135 22.74 3.89 -3.14
C GLY A 135 21.54 4.21 -2.23
N LYS A 136 21.52 3.69 -0.99
CA LYS A 136 20.45 3.98 -0.02
C LYS A 136 20.39 5.46 0.38
N SER A 137 21.56 6.07 0.56
CA SER A 137 21.66 7.48 0.91
C SER A 137 21.28 8.38 -0.26
N LEU A 138 21.66 7.99 -1.48
CA LEU A 138 21.20 8.63 -2.72
C LEU A 138 19.67 8.60 -2.85
N ASN A 139 19.03 7.47 -2.55
CA ASN A 139 17.56 7.39 -2.54
C ASN A 139 16.93 8.30 -1.47
N THR A 140 17.57 8.44 -0.31
CA THR A 140 17.10 9.35 0.75
C THR A 140 17.23 10.82 0.32
N LEU A 141 18.35 11.19 -0.31
CA LEU A 141 18.57 12.51 -0.88
C LEU A 141 17.61 12.81 -2.04
N LYS A 142 17.37 11.84 -2.93
CA LYS A 142 16.38 11.94 -4.01
C LYS A 142 15.00 12.30 -3.46
N ASP A 143 14.56 11.62 -2.40
CA ASP A 143 13.24 11.88 -1.80
C ASP A 143 13.16 13.27 -1.18
N ALA A 144 14.24 13.76 -0.56
CA ALA A 144 14.33 15.12 -0.01
C ALA A 144 14.40 16.20 -1.11
N LEU A 145 15.15 15.95 -2.18
CA LEU A 145 15.32 16.83 -3.33
C LEU A 145 14.12 16.81 -4.29
N ARG A 146 13.14 15.93 -4.08
CA ARG A 146 11.99 15.77 -4.98
C ARG A 146 11.27 17.09 -5.30
N PRO A 147 10.96 17.97 -4.34
CA PRO A 147 10.28 19.24 -4.64
C PRO A 147 11.13 20.16 -5.51
N THR A 148 12.41 20.34 -5.15
CA THR A 148 13.35 21.24 -5.82
C THR A 148 13.71 20.77 -7.23
N VAL A 149 13.94 19.47 -7.40
CA VAL A 149 14.33 18.92 -8.69
C VAL A 149 13.18 19.00 -9.71
N LEU A 150 11.95 18.81 -9.23
CA LEU A 150 10.78 18.99 -10.08
C LEU A 150 10.57 20.45 -10.49
N SER A 151 10.90 21.42 -9.63
CA SER A 151 10.81 22.84 -9.99
C SER A 151 11.91 23.26 -10.98
N TYR A 152 13.15 22.79 -10.82
CA TYR A 152 14.23 23.08 -11.77
C TYR A 152 13.89 22.67 -13.20
N GLN A 153 13.19 21.54 -13.38
CA GLN A 153 12.80 21.10 -14.72
C GLN A 153 11.82 22.06 -15.41
N TYR A 154 11.00 22.78 -14.66
CA TYR A 154 10.11 23.81 -15.23
C TYR A 154 10.83 25.13 -15.50
N LEU A 155 11.97 25.38 -14.84
CA LEU A 155 12.75 26.62 -14.95
C LEU A 155 13.92 26.52 -15.94
N GLN A 156 14.17 25.33 -16.52
CA GLN A 156 15.19 25.16 -17.56
C GLN A 156 14.87 26.04 -18.79
N GLY A 157 15.78 26.96 -19.10
CA GLY A 157 15.66 27.90 -20.23
C GLY A 157 15.24 29.32 -19.84
N ASP A 158 14.71 29.52 -18.63
CA ASP A 158 14.18 30.83 -18.21
C ASP A 158 15.18 31.64 -17.34
N ASP A 159 16.04 30.98 -16.56
CA ASP A 159 17.03 31.64 -15.69
C ASP A 159 18.48 31.15 -15.97
N PRO A 160 19.39 32.03 -16.43
CA PRO A 160 20.78 31.67 -16.70
C PRO A 160 21.56 31.24 -15.44
N LYS A 161 21.16 31.66 -14.23
CA LYS A 161 21.80 31.22 -12.98
C LYS A 161 21.50 29.76 -12.69
N ILE A 162 20.25 29.34 -12.93
CA ILE A 162 19.83 27.94 -12.77
C ILE A 162 20.55 27.06 -13.80
N GLU A 163 20.73 27.53 -15.03
CA GLU A 163 21.51 26.79 -16.04
C GLU A 163 22.97 26.60 -15.62
N GLN A 164 23.61 27.66 -15.09
CA GLN A 164 24.98 27.57 -14.58
C GLN A 164 25.09 26.60 -13.39
N LEU A 165 24.10 26.61 -12.50
CA LEU A 165 24.05 25.67 -11.38
C LEU A 165 23.89 24.22 -11.88
N ILE A 166 22.93 23.97 -12.78
CA ILE A 166 22.67 22.65 -13.36
C ILE A 166 23.89 22.13 -14.14
N ALA A 167 24.63 23.01 -14.82
CA ALA A 167 25.84 22.64 -15.56
C ALA A 167 26.95 22.09 -14.65
N GLN A 168 27.00 22.48 -13.37
CA GLN A 168 27.97 21.93 -12.40
C GLN A 168 27.68 20.47 -12.04
N PHE A 169 26.46 20.00 -12.32
CA PHE A 169 26.00 18.65 -12.02
C PHE A 169 25.87 17.78 -13.27
N ASP A 170 26.59 18.13 -14.35
CA ASP A 170 26.63 17.32 -15.56
C ASP A 170 27.26 15.96 -15.26
N LEU A 171 26.62 14.90 -15.74
CA LEU A 171 27.09 13.55 -15.51
C LEU A 171 27.91 13.11 -16.73
N PRO A 172 29.21 12.82 -16.59
CA PRO A 172 29.98 12.33 -17.72
C PRO A 172 29.54 10.89 -18.07
N LEU A 173 29.70 10.51 -19.33
CA LEU A 173 29.15 9.24 -19.86
C LEU A 173 29.69 8.01 -19.12
N ASP A 174 30.96 8.06 -18.71
CA ASP A 174 31.64 7.03 -17.92
C ASP A 174 30.98 6.80 -16.56
N VAL A 175 30.54 7.87 -15.90
CA VAL A 175 29.78 7.78 -14.64
C VAL A 175 28.38 7.25 -14.92
N LYS A 176 27.69 7.72 -15.96
CA LYS A 176 26.31 7.27 -16.28
C LYS A 176 26.22 5.77 -16.50
N THR A 177 27.17 5.17 -17.20
CA THR A 177 27.13 3.73 -17.50
C THR A 177 27.25 2.87 -16.25
N LYS A 178 27.92 3.37 -15.21
CA LYS A 178 28.08 2.72 -13.89
C LYS A 178 26.87 2.86 -12.97
N ILE A 179 25.96 3.81 -13.26
CA ILE A 179 24.77 4.03 -12.43
C ILE A 179 23.72 2.98 -12.76
N ARG A 180 23.23 2.31 -11.71
CA ARG A 180 22.15 1.34 -11.84
C ARG A 180 20.87 1.89 -11.22
N LEU A 181 19.80 1.82 -12.00
CA LEU A 181 18.48 2.30 -11.64
C LEU A 181 17.54 1.12 -11.51
N ARG A 182 16.83 1.05 -10.40
CA ARG A 182 15.80 0.06 -10.09
C ARG A 182 14.43 0.70 -10.21
N PHE A 183 13.55 0.15 -11.04
CA PHE A 183 12.14 0.54 -11.01
C PHE A 183 11.37 -0.34 -10.02
N MET A 184 10.35 0.23 -9.37
CA MET A 184 9.38 -0.55 -8.61
C MET A 184 8.00 -0.34 -9.21
N ASN A 185 7.42 -1.40 -9.81
CA ASN A 185 6.03 -1.35 -10.25
C ASN A 185 5.10 -1.57 -9.03
N VAL A 186 3.91 -0.96 -9.06
CA VAL A 186 2.80 -1.13 -8.09
C VAL A 186 2.49 -2.61 -7.81
N ARG A 187 2.77 -3.51 -8.78
CA ARG A 187 2.60 -4.96 -8.63
C ARG A 187 3.74 -5.67 -7.87
N GLY A 188 4.71 -4.94 -7.33
CA GLY A 188 5.86 -5.49 -6.60
C GLY A 188 6.98 -6.06 -7.50
N GLU A 189 6.84 -5.94 -8.82
CA GLU A 189 7.87 -6.34 -9.78
C GLU A 189 8.94 -5.23 -9.88
N SER A 190 10.20 -5.61 -9.70
CA SER A 190 11.35 -4.73 -9.85
C SER A 190 12.31 -5.24 -10.91
N GLY A 191 12.90 -4.33 -11.68
CA GLY A 191 14.04 -4.64 -12.54
C GLY A 191 15.06 -3.52 -12.46
N VAL A 192 16.27 -3.81 -12.96
CA VAL A 192 17.42 -2.92 -12.84
C VAL A 192 17.96 -2.63 -14.23
N PHE A 193 18.27 -1.37 -14.53
CA PHE A 193 18.84 -0.94 -15.81
C PHE A 193 19.97 0.07 -15.59
N SER A 194 20.87 0.21 -16.57
CA SER A 194 21.94 1.23 -16.51
C SER A 194 21.42 2.59 -16.95
N ALA A 195 21.79 3.64 -16.23
CA ALA A 195 21.45 5.02 -16.57
C ALA A 195 22.17 5.52 -17.84
N GLY A 196 23.23 4.83 -18.28
CA GLY A 196 23.95 5.17 -19.51
C GLY A 196 23.26 4.67 -20.77
N SER A 197 22.50 3.57 -20.69
CA SER A 197 21.85 2.97 -21.86
C SER A 197 20.34 3.23 -21.91
N GLY A 198 19.69 3.38 -20.75
CA GLY A 198 18.23 3.50 -20.68
C GLY A 198 17.45 2.25 -21.04
N ARG A 199 18.15 1.15 -21.34
CA ARG A 199 17.54 -0.10 -21.78
C ARG A 199 17.26 -0.96 -20.57
N LEU A 200 15.99 -1.37 -20.39
CA LEU A 200 15.66 -2.46 -19.49
C LEU A 200 16.43 -3.68 -19.93
N ASN A 201 17.34 -4.12 -19.08
CA ASN A 201 18.03 -5.40 -19.25
C ASN A 201 18.74 -5.53 -20.60
N THR A 202 19.93 -4.97 -20.70
CA THR A 202 20.98 -5.93 -21.00
C THR A 202 21.09 -6.83 -19.77
N PHE A 203 20.86 -8.14 -19.93
CA PHE A 203 21.02 -9.12 -18.86
C PHE A 203 22.51 -9.31 -18.55
N ASP A 204 23.27 -8.22 -18.45
CA ASP A 204 24.74 -8.24 -18.36
C ASP A 204 25.17 -8.98 -17.09
N TRP A 205 24.35 -8.88 -16.04
CA TRP A 205 24.63 -9.48 -14.74
C TRP A 205 23.78 -10.72 -14.47
N TRP A 206 24.17 -11.85 -15.04
CA TRP A 206 23.62 -13.16 -14.68
C TRP A 206 24.02 -13.54 -13.25
N PRO A 207 23.13 -14.13 -12.43
CA PRO A 207 23.49 -14.72 -11.14
C PRO A 207 24.63 -15.75 -11.29
N TYR A 208 25.48 -15.89 -10.26
CA TYR A 208 26.72 -16.69 -10.32
C TYR A 208 26.54 -18.07 -10.98
N LEU A 209 25.55 -18.85 -10.57
CA LEU A 209 25.31 -20.19 -11.13
C LEU A 209 24.86 -20.19 -12.60
N LEU A 210 24.20 -19.12 -13.05
CA LEU A 210 23.81 -18.96 -14.45
C LEU A 210 24.98 -18.45 -15.32
N ARG A 211 26.12 -18.09 -14.74
CA ARG A 211 27.33 -17.70 -15.49
C ARG A 211 28.13 -18.89 -16.01
N ASP A 212 27.88 -20.08 -15.49
CA ASP A 212 28.57 -21.29 -15.89
C ASP A 212 28.52 -21.47 -17.41
N GLU A 213 29.62 -21.96 -17.99
CA GLU A 213 29.78 -22.14 -19.45
C GLU A 213 28.66 -22.98 -20.08
N LYS A 214 28.09 -23.94 -19.34
CA LYS A 214 26.98 -24.78 -19.81
C LYS A 214 25.76 -23.97 -20.25
N PHE A 215 25.46 -22.86 -19.58
CA PHE A 215 24.32 -22.00 -19.91
C PHE A 215 24.63 -20.91 -20.93
N LYS A 216 25.87 -20.82 -21.43
CA LYS A 216 26.29 -19.72 -22.30
C LYS A 216 25.46 -19.65 -23.58
N ALA A 217 25.26 -20.78 -24.26
CA ALA A 217 24.45 -20.84 -25.48
C ALA A 217 23.01 -20.36 -25.25
N SER A 218 22.38 -20.82 -24.18
CA SER A 218 21.02 -20.43 -23.79
C SER A 218 20.92 -18.93 -23.44
N ARG A 219 21.95 -18.37 -22.78
CA ARG A 219 22.04 -16.92 -22.50
C ARG A 219 22.19 -16.08 -23.76
N ASP A 220 23.09 -16.49 -24.66
CA ASP A 220 23.35 -15.79 -25.91
C ASP A 220 22.10 -15.77 -26.80
N GLU A 221 21.35 -16.88 -26.83
CA GLU A 221 20.10 -16.97 -27.59
C GLU A 221 19.00 -16.05 -27.00
N ILE A 222 18.84 -16.02 -25.69
CA ILE A 222 17.90 -15.09 -25.03
C ILE A 222 18.29 -13.64 -25.33
N GLN A 223 19.58 -13.30 -25.24
CA GLN A 223 20.08 -11.96 -25.54
C GLN A 223 19.80 -11.57 -26.99
N ARG A 224 20.03 -12.48 -27.94
CA ARG A 224 19.73 -12.27 -29.37
C ARG A 224 18.24 -12.02 -29.60
N LEU A 225 17.36 -12.83 -29.01
CA LEU A 225 15.91 -12.69 -29.12
C LEU A 225 15.41 -11.38 -28.48
N LEU A 226 16.01 -10.96 -27.36
CA LEU A 226 15.69 -9.67 -26.74
C LEU A 226 16.03 -8.49 -27.64
N VAL A 227 17.20 -8.50 -28.28
CA VAL A 227 17.59 -7.46 -29.25
C VAL A 227 16.60 -7.43 -30.39
N GLN A 228 16.22 -8.58 -30.94
CA GLN A 228 15.22 -8.68 -32.01
C GLN A 228 13.86 -8.11 -31.59
N VAL A 229 13.40 -8.45 -30.37
CA VAL A 229 12.14 -7.91 -29.83
C VAL A 229 12.23 -6.39 -29.63
N GLN A 230 13.38 -5.85 -29.19
CA GLN A 230 13.60 -4.42 -29.04
C GLN A 230 13.62 -3.68 -30.38
N GLU A 231 14.28 -4.24 -31.39
CA GLU A 231 14.33 -3.68 -32.75
C GLU A 231 12.92 -3.63 -33.36
N ASN A 232 12.18 -4.73 -33.29
CA ASN A 232 10.79 -4.80 -33.75
C ASN A 232 9.89 -3.80 -33.01
N ALA A 233 10.09 -3.64 -31.70
CA ALA A 233 9.35 -2.70 -30.88
C ALA A 233 9.65 -1.22 -31.21
N SER A 234 10.83 -0.91 -31.75
CA SER A 234 11.21 0.47 -32.10
C SER A 234 10.58 0.96 -33.41
N GLY A 235 10.32 0.04 -34.34
CA GLY A 235 9.74 0.35 -35.66
C GLY A 235 8.21 0.28 -35.71
N GLU A 236 7.59 -0.53 -34.86
CA GLU A 236 6.15 -0.83 -34.94
C GLU A 236 5.38 -0.54 -33.65
N THR A 237 4.12 -0.14 -33.79
CA THR A 237 3.23 0.16 -32.64
C THR A 237 2.87 -1.08 -31.81
N ALA A 238 2.99 -2.27 -32.41
CA ALA A 238 2.69 -3.56 -31.80
C ALA A 238 3.95 -4.44 -31.83
N ILE A 239 4.17 -5.22 -30.77
CA ILE A 239 5.29 -6.17 -30.73
C ILE A 239 4.82 -7.44 -31.44
N ASP A 240 5.64 -7.97 -32.35
CA ASP A 240 5.37 -9.27 -32.98
C ASP A 240 5.27 -10.39 -31.92
N ASN A 241 4.11 -11.06 -31.90
CA ASN A 241 3.82 -12.14 -30.95
C ASN A 241 4.78 -13.32 -31.14
N ALA A 242 5.20 -13.61 -32.37
CA ALA A 242 6.10 -14.74 -32.64
C ALA A 242 7.47 -14.52 -32.00
N SER A 243 7.99 -13.29 -32.05
CA SER A 243 9.23 -12.90 -31.37
C SER A 243 9.14 -13.03 -29.84
N ILE A 244 7.99 -12.68 -29.25
CA ILE A 244 7.75 -12.85 -27.80
C ILE A 244 7.66 -14.34 -27.43
N GLU A 245 6.96 -15.15 -28.23
CA GLU A 245 6.84 -16.59 -27.98
C GLU A 245 8.19 -17.31 -28.09
N ALA A 246 9.03 -16.93 -29.05
CA ALA A 246 10.39 -17.45 -29.16
C ALA A 246 11.22 -17.11 -27.91
N LEU A 247 11.13 -15.88 -27.42
CA LEU A 247 11.79 -15.45 -26.18
C LEU A 247 11.27 -16.21 -24.94
N GLU A 248 9.96 -16.43 -24.85
CA GLU A 248 9.33 -17.22 -23.79
C GLU A 248 9.85 -18.67 -23.80
N GLN A 249 9.92 -19.29 -24.98
CA GLN A 249 10.42 -20.66 -25.14
C GLN A 249 11.91 -20.78 -24.80
N ALA A 250 12.76 -19.86 -25.27
CA ALA A 250 14.18 -19.85 -24.94
C ALA A 250 14.41 -19.69 -23.42
N SER A 251 13.61 -18.85 -22.77
CA SER A 251 13.65 -18.65 -21.32
C SER A 251 13.21 -19.88 -20.52
N LEU A 252 12.16 -20.57 -20.99
CA LEU A 252 11.72 -21.84 -20.41
C LEU A 252 12.77 -22.94 -20.58
N ALA A 253 13.43 -23.00 -21.74
CA ALA A 253 14.50 -23.96 -22.00
C ALA A 253 15.69 -23.74 -21.06
N LEU A 254 16.13 -22.50 -20.86
CA LEU A 254 17.17 -22.18 -19.88
C LEU A 254 16.76 -22.55 -18.45
N ALA A 255 15.50 -22.29 -18.06
CA ALA A 255 15.01 -22.66 -16.74
C ALA A 255 14.99 -24.18 -16.51
N ASP A 256 14.57 -24.96 -17.51
CA ASP A 256 14.60 -26.42 -17.48
C ASP A 256 16.03 -26.95 -17.40
N GLU A 257 16.95 -26.39 -18.20
CA GLU A 257 18.38 -26.72 -18.16
C GLU A 257 18.97 -26.43 -16.76
N PHE A 258 18.62 -25.29 -16.15
CA PHE A 258 19.06 -24.92 -14.81
C PHE A 258 18.55 -25.90 -13.73
N LEU A 259 17.27 -26.26 -13.78
CA LEU A 259 16.66 -27.18 -12.81
C LEU A 259 17.17 -28.62 -12.97
N LYS A 260 17.56 -29.04 -14.18
CA LYS A 260 18.25 -30.30 -14.42
C LYS A 260 19.69 -30.29 -13.89
N ALA A 261 20.37 -29.16 -14.01
CA ALA A 261 21.76 -29.03 -13.62
C ALA A 261 21.98 -28.86 -12.10
N TYR A 262 20.99 -28.34 -11.36
CA TYR A 262 21.09 -28.15 -9.91
C TYR A 262 19.83 -28.61 -9.19
N ASP A 263 19.96 -29.62 -8.31
CA ASP A 263 18.89 -30.02 -7.40
C ASP A 263 18.84 -29.07 -6.17
N PRO A 264 17.69 -28.43 -5.87
CA PRO A 264 17.53 -27.59 -4.69
C PRO A 264 17.91 -28.31 -3.38
N LYS A 265 17.67 -29.62 -3.27
CA LYS A 265 17.96 -30.37 -2.04
C LYS A 265 19.47 -30.58 -1.85
N GLU A 266 20.18 -30.89 -2.91
CA GLU A 266 21.65 -31.03 -2.88
C GLU A 266 22.34 -29.68 -2.60
N MET A 267 21.84 -28.61 -3.20
CA MET A 267 22.35 -27.25 -2.94
C MET A 267 22.12 -26.83 -1.49
N ALA A 268 20.96 -27.15 -0.90
CA ALA A 268 20.68 -26.92 0.52
C ALA A 268 21.60 -27.71 1.45
N LYS A 269 21.88 -28.98 1.13
CA LYS A 269 22.82 -29.83 1.89
C LYS A 269 24.26 -29.32 1.80
N SER A 270 24.63 -28.68 0.69
CA SER A 270 25.99 -28.20 0.44
C SER A 270 26.34 -26.90 1.19
N GLY A 271 25.38 -26.26 1.85
CA GLY A 271 25.58 -25.08 2.70
C GLY A 271 24.66 -23.90 2.36
N ILE A 272 24.51 -22.99 3.32
CA ILE A 272 23.59 -21.84 3.22
C ILE A 272 23.97 -20.92 2.05
N ASP A 273 25.26 -20.68 1.81
CA ASP A 273 25.70 -19.74 0.76
C ASP A 273 25.41 -20.27 -0.64
N LYS A 274 25.68 -21.55 -0.90
CA LYS A 274 25.32 -22.20 -2.17
C LYS A 274 23.81 -22.20 -2.38
N PHE A 275 23.05 -22.46 -1.34
CA PHE A 275 21.59 -22.38 -1.42
C PHE A 275 21.09 -20.95 -1.70
N ARG A 276 21.72 -19.92 -1.12
CA ARG A 276 21.42 -18.52 -1.45
C ARG A 276 21.72 -18.20 -2.92
N MET A 277 22.84 -18.68 -3.47
CA MET A 277 23.17 -18.52 -4.88
C MET A 277 22.15 -19.21 -5.80
N TYR A 278 21.72 -20.43 -5.43
CA TYR A 278 20.64 -21.14 -6.12
C TYR A 278 19.34 -20.34 -6.11
N ARG A 279 18.91 -19.86 -4.94
CA ARG A 279 17.68 -19.06 -4.83
C ARG A 279 17.77 -17.75 -5.60
N ALA A 280 18.94 -17.10 -5.64
CA ALA A 280 19.14 -15.90 -6.45
C ALA A 280 18.98 -16.18 -7.94
N ALA A 281 19.53 -17.30 -8.45
CA ALA A 281 19.36 -17.73 -9.83
C ALA A 281 17.89 -18.09 -10.16
N GLU A 282 17.23 -18.83 -9.27
CA GLU A 282 15.82 -19.20 -9.43
C GLU A 282 14.90 -17.96 -9.46
N MET A 283 15.08 -17.03 -8.51
CA MET A 283 14.32 -15.78 -8.46
C MET A 283 14.55 -14.92 -9.71
N HIS A 284 15.78 -14.92 -10.24
CA HIS A 284 16.10 -14.21 -11.48
C HIS A 284 15.33 -14.81 -12.68
N LEU A 285 15.35 -16.13 -12.86
CA LEU A 285 14.58 -16.80 -13.92
C LEU A 285 13.07 -16.52 -13.79
N GLN A 286 12.52 -16.56 -12.57
CA GLN A 286 11.12 -16.21 -12.32
C GLN A 286 10.82 -14.75 -12.70
N SER A 287 11.69 -13.82 -12.32
CA SER A 287 11.53 -12.40 -12.67
C SER A 287 11.58 -12.16 -14.18
N MET A 288 12.43 -12.90 -14.90
CA MET A 288 12.53 -12.85 -16.36
C MET A 288 11.24 -13.37 -17.01
N MET A 289 10.70 -14.50 -16.54
CA MET A 289 9.42 -15.02 -17.05
C MET A 289 8.26 -14.06 -16.81
N LEU A 290 8.23 -13.37 -15.65
CA LEU A 290 7.21 -12.34 -15.38
C LEU A 290 7.36 -11.14 -16.32
N ALA A 291 8.59 -10.69 -16.58
CA ALA A 291 8.87 -9.64 -17.57
C ALA A 291 8.39 -10.03 -18.97
N ILE A 292 8.65 -11.26 -19.43
CA ILE A 292 8.20 -11.76 -20.73
C ILE A 292 6.67 -11.83 -20.81
N ARG A 293 6.01 -12.33 -19.76
CA ARG A 293 4.54 -12.33 -19.69
C ARG A 293 3.95 -10.93 -19.71
N ARG A 294 4.61 -9.94 -19.11
CA ARG A 294 4.21 -8.54 -19.20
C ARG A 294 4.31 -8.05 -20.64
N LEU A 295 5.41 -8.35 -21.33
CA LEU A 295 5.57 -8.08 -22.76
C LEU A 295 4.40 -8.61 -23.57
N LYS A 296 4.05 -9.87 -23.34
CA LYS A 296 2.94 -10.56 -23.99
C LYS A 296 1.60 -9.89 -23.71
N ASN A 297 1.34 -9.50 -22.46
CA ASN A 297 0.05 -8.95 -22.04
C ASN A 297 -0.18 -7.50 -22.46
N VAL A 298 0.88 -6.68 -22.54
CA VAL A 298 0.74 -5.25 -22.89
C VAL A 298 0.46 -5.07 -24.39
N GLY A 299 0.98 -5.95 -25.25
CA GLY A 299 0.74 -5.95 -26.70
C GLY A 299 1.22 -4.69 -27.45
N LYS A 300 1.76 -3.70 -26.74
CA LYS A 300 2.32 -2.46 -27.26
C LYS A 300 3.76 -2.31 -26.77
N ALA A 301 4.67 -2.08 -27.71
CA ALA A 301 6.10 -1.82 -27.48
C ALA A 301 6.34 -0.78 -26.37
N ASN A 302 5.52 0.28 -26.38
CA ASN A 302 5.69 1.45 -25.53
C ASN A 302 5.38 1.25 -24.04
N GLY A 303 4.73 0.15 -23.62
CA GLY A 303 4.32 -0.03 -22.21
C GLY A 303 5.04 -1.15 -21.46
N ALA A 304 5.62 -2.14 -22.16
CA ALA A 304 6.24 -3.30 -21.51
C ALA A 304 7.77 -3.24 -21.46
N LEU A 305 8.41 -2.74 -22.51
CA LEU A 305 9.88 -2.65 -22.61
C LEU A 305 10.40 -1.24 -22.33
N ASN A 306 9.62 -0.24 -22.73
CA ASN A 306 9.92 1.14 -22.43
C ASN A 306 9.37 1.44 -21.04
N ILE A 307 10.18 1.24 -20.01
CA ILE A 307 9.99 2.02 -18.77
C ILE A 307 10.19 3.46 -19.19
N THR A 308 9.06 4.10 -19.49
CA THR A 308 8.88 5.53 -19.70
C THR A 308 10.10 6.17 -20.36
N ARG A 309 10.36 5.83 -21.64
CA ARG A 309 11.29 6.55 -22.55
C ARG A 309 12.51 7.20 -21.88
N TYR A 310 13.21 6.48 -21.00
CA TYR A 310 14.41 7.08 -20.39
C TYR A 310 15.42 7.30 -21.51
N ASP A 311 15.78 8.56 -21.75
CA ASP A 311 16.84 8.91 -22.68
C ASP A 311 18.07 9.41 -21.87
N PRO A 312 19.22 8.71 -21.94
CA PRO A 312 20.45 9.13 -21.27
C PRO A 312 20.91 10.56 -21.59
N ASN A 313 20.50 11.11 -22.73
CA ASN A 313 20.89 12.44 -23.19
C ASN A 313 19.96 13.54 -22.70
N THR A 314 18.70 13.23 -22.36
CA THR A 314 17.72 14.21 -21.87
C THR A 314 17.42 13.99 -20.39
N ASP A 315 16.96 12.79 -20.02
CA ASP A 315 16.62 12.44 -18.64
C ASP A 315 17.89 12.15 -17.84
N GLY A 316 18.85 11.45 -18.45
CA GLY A 316 20.13 11.13 -17.83
C GLY A 316 21.21 12.20 -17.98
N ARG A 317 20.90 13.40 -18.51
CA ARG A 317 21.91 14.39 -18.89
C ARG A 317 22.79 14.78 -17.70
N ASN A 318 22.15 15.28 -16.66
CA ASN A 318 22.76 15.76 -15.42
C ASN A 318 22.02 15.13 -14.23
N LEU A 319 22.55 15.36 -13.02
CA LEU A 319 21.96 14.79 -11.81
C LEU A 319 20.52 15.28 -11.59
N ALA A 320 20.22 16.55 -11.87
CA ALA A 320 18.89 17.10 -11.65
C ALA A 320 17.85 16.44 -12.58
N THR A 321 18.13 16.33 -13.87
CA THR A 321 17.22 15.65 -14.82
C THR A 321 17.04 14.18 -14.45
N LEU A 322 18.11 13.52 -13.98
CA LEU A 322 18.07 12.12 -13.56
C LEU A 322 17.16 11.95 -12.33
N LEU A 323 17.36 12.76 -11.29
CA LEU A 323 16.53 12.74 -10.09
C LEU A 323 15.07 13.09 -10.41
N ALA A 324 14.81 14.01 -11.35
CA ALA A 324 13.47 14.39 -11.78
C ALA A 324 12.76 13.23 -12.47
N TYR A 325 13.46 12.55 -13.38
CA TYR A 325 12.99 11.34 -14.02
C TYR A 325 12.66 10.27 -12.98
N MET A 326 13.56 10.06 -12.02
CA MET A 326 13.37 9.04 -10.99
C MET A 326 12.18 9.33 -10.08
N ALA A 327 11.99 10.59 -9.69
CA ALA A 327 10.85 11.03 -8.91
C ALA A 327 9.51 10.82 -9.64
N ARG A 328 9.45 11.11 -10.94
CA ARG A 328 8.23 10.96 -11.77
C ARG A 328 7.87 9.51 -12.01
N ASN A 329 8.87 8.65 -12.19
CA ASN A 329 8.67 7.28 -12.62
C ASN A 329 8.76 6.25 -11.48
N GLY A 330 8.95 6.69 -10.23
CA GLY A 330 9.11 5.77 -9.09
C GLY A 330 10.35 4.89 -9.22
N VAL A 331 11.44 5.46 -9.76
CA VAL A 331 12.73 4.78 -9.92
C VAL A 331 13.63 5.14 -8.74
N GLU A 332 14.47 4.19 -8.37
CA GLU A 332 15.41 4.26 -7.26
C GLU A 332 16.81 3.88 -7.74
N PHE A 333 17.85 4.33 -7.05
CA PHE A 333 19.19 3.81 -7.26
C PHE A 333 19.22 2.35 -6.78
N ALA A 334 19.66 1.45 -7.66
CA ALA A 334 20.03 0.09 -7.29
C ALA A 334 21.42 0.10 -6.64
N PRO A 335 21.84 -0.98 -5.95
CA PRO A 335 23.23 -1.13 -5.52
C PRO A 335 24.19 -1.13 -6.74
N PRO A 336 25.40 -0.55 -6.62
CA PRO A 336 26.41 -0.57 -7.68
C PRO A 336 26.90 -1.99 -7.95
N GLU A 337 27.54 -2.16 -9.10
CA GLU A 337 28.36 -3.36 -9.33
C GLU A 337 29.68 -3.25 -8.58
N PRO A 338 30.29 -4.39 -8.18
CA PRO A 338 31.61 -4.38 -7.56
C PRO A 338 32.63 -3.69 -8.48
N GLY A 339 33.24 -2.59 -8.03
CA GLY A 339 34.15 -1.74 -8.79
C GLY A 339 33.57 -0.42 -9.28
N ASP A 340 32.24 -0.25 -9.23
CA ASP A 340 31.52 0.96 -9.65
C ASP A 340 31.10 1.86 -8.47
N GLU A 341 31.64 1.61 -7.27
CA GLU A 341 31.30 2.37 -6.07
C GLU A 341 31.77 3.83 -6.15
N ASP A 342 32.81 4.11 -6.94
CA ASP A 342 33.36 5.46 -7.19
C ASP A 342 32.32 6.41 -7.83
N ALA A 343 31.54 5.89 -8.78
CA ALA A 343 30.45 6.63 -9.41
C ALA A 343 29.36 7.00 -8.40
N TYR A 344 29.03 6.10 -7.48
CA TYR A 344 28.04 6.32 -6.43
C TYR A 344 28.51 7.36 -5.41
N HIS A 345 29.79 7.33 -5.04
CA HIS A 345 30.39 8.37 -4.20
C HIS A 345 30.34 9.74 -4.87
N THR A 346 30.68 9.81 -6.16
CA THR A 346 30.64 11.06 -6.94
C THR A 346 29.21 11.63 -7.00
N LEU A 347 28.23 10.78 -7.30
CA LEU A 347 26.81 11.17 -7.31
C LEU A 347 26.31 11.62 -5.94
N PHE A 348 26.78 10.97 -4.88
CA PHE A 348 26.39 11.31 -3.53
C PHE A 348 26.86 12.72 -3.17
N GLU A 349 28.12 13.05 -3.46
CA GLU A 349 28.66 14.39 -3.25
C GLU A 349 27.92 15.44 -4.09
N MET A 350 27.64 15.14 -5.36
CA MET A 350 26.84 16.02 -6.23
C MET A 350 25.42 16.24 -5.66
N ALA A 351 24.74 15.18 -5.23
CA ALA A 351 23.38 15.26 -4.68
C ALA A 351 23.35 16.02 -3.35
N LYS A 352 24.34 15.79 -2.49
CA LYS A 352 24.49 16.53 -1.24
C LYS A 352 24.71 18.02 -1.50
N ASN A 353 25.61 18.38 -2.41
CA ASN A 353 25.87 19.77 -2.76
C ASN A 353 24.61 20.44 -3.33
N LEU A 354 23.89 19.77 -4.22
CA LEU A 354 22.61 20.25 -4.74
C LEU A 354 21.58 20.47 -3.62
N TYR A 355 21.52 19.57 -2.65
CA TYR A 355 20.63 19.68 -1.49
C TYR A 355 20.97 20.88 -0.62
N VAL A 356 22.25 21.09 -0.29
CA VAL A 356 22.70 22.23 0.52
C VAL A 356 22.41 23.56 -0.16
N VAL A 357 22.63 23.65 -1.47
CA VAL A 357 22.29 24.85 -2.26
C VAL A 357 20.78 25.11 -2.20
N ALA A 358 19.97 24.09 -2.48
CA ALA A 358 18.52 24.19 -2.46
C ALA A 358 17.95 24.59 -1.09
N SER A 359 18.46 24.00 0.00
CA SER A 359 18.00 24.33 1.35
C SER A 359 18.41 25.74 1.78
N SER A 360 19.57 26.23 1.33
CA SER A 360 20.03 27.59 1.67
C SER A 360 19.18 28.69 1.03
N GLU A 361 18.60 28.44 -0.15
CA GLU A 361 17.69 29.36 -0.82
C GLU A 361 16.32 29.41 -0.15
N GLU A 362 15.82 28.26 0.33
CA GLU A 362 14.57 28.18 1.11
C GLU A 362 14.70 29.00 2.41
N ASP A 363 15.81 28.85 3.14
CA ASP A 363 16.08 29.62 4.36
C ASP A 363 16.17 31.14 4.10
N ALA A 364 16.59 31.55 2.90
CA ALA A 364 16.65 32.96 2.51
C ALA A 364 15.27 33.55 2.14
N LEU A 365 14.32 32.70 1.74
CA LEU A 365 12.97 33.08 1.31
C LEU A 365 11.92 33.03 2.42
N ASP A 366 12.28 32.57 3.62
CA ASP A 366 11.52 32.78 4.86
C ASP A 366 12.09 34.00 5.62
N PRO A 367 11.90 35.26 5.15
CA PRO A 367 12.13 36.39 6.01
C PRO A 367 11.10 36.28 7.12
N VAL A 368 11.59 35.90 8.31
CA VAL A 368 10.90 35.90 9.60
C VAL A 368 9.66 36.78 9.49
N MET A 369 8.49 36.17 9.22
CA MET A 369 7.21 36.83 9.45
C MET A 369 7.13 36.96 10.96
N THR A 370 7.87 37.93 11.52
CA THR A 370 7.60 38.46 12.84
C THR A 370 6.12 38.83 12.80
N PRO A 371 5.26 38.14 13.57
CA PRO A 371 3.84 38.43 13.55
C PRO A 371 3.69 39.93 13.84
N PRO A 372 3.08 40.69 12.92
CA PRO A 372 2.91 42.12 13.11
C PRO A 372 1.94 42.32 14.26
N GLY A 373 2.44 42.90 15.35
CA GLY A 373 1.62 43.39 16.45
C GLY A 373 1.29 42.34 17.49
N GLY A 374 2.11 42.31 18.55
CA GLY A 374 1.60 41.96 19.86
C GLY A 374 0.40 42.87 20.17
N VAL A 375 -0.77 42.28 20.36
CA VAL A 375 -1.93 42.97 20.91
C VAL A 375 -1.49 43.50 22.29
N PRO A 376 -1.55 44.81 22.55
CA PRO A 376 -1.24 45.33 23.86
C PRO A 376 -2.21 44.71 24.87
N GLN A 377 -1.67 43.98 25.84
CA GLN A 377 -2.44 43.56 27.00
C GLN A 377 -2.86 44.82 27.75
N THR A 378 -4.14 45.17 27.67
CA THR A 378 -4.74 46.18 28.54
C THR A 378 -4.82 45.63 29.97
N PRO A 379 -4.55 46.49 30.97
CA PRO A 379 -4.49 46.12 32.40
C PRO A 379 -5.83 45.70 33.00
#